data_AF-A0A9P1DMT0-F1
#
_entry.id   AF-A0A9P1DMT0-F1
#
_cell.length_a   1.000
_cell.length_b   1.000
_cell.length_c   1.000
_cell.angle_alpha   90.00
_cell.angle_beta   90.00
_cell.angle_gamma   90.00
#
_symmetry.space_group_name_H-M   'P 1'
#
loop_
_entity.id
_entity.type
_entity.pdbx_description
1 polymer ?
#
loop_
_entity_poly.entity_id
_entity_poly.type
_entity_poly.pdbx_seq_one_letter_code
_entity_poly.pdbx_strand_id
1 'polypeptide(L)'
;MNQLGDLLNIVLPDVRQDLEKLNDSVDESEDSDMDETVWHSKQLDPEEADVYLDALWGPLFFRYERIRKDKDSAARFSDYRMVSLFLLLNLVLQLAIAWKINEVSSSTYGSIGEALFNGACWRLSSNNKFFDVLYPSELRDSNDFDCLQPILTLSMLPKKLDLDGNGFWSTDEANAIRDQLEKHGSKMAKPIPEILERMAKYDFENRIGSKSRSQDQDDVSLDMKFFEHFRGKIEMCLPIDPNLCGNLEVRGKLKTMLPEDLKHAQDRVAACRENFEKFCMKMFGENYQWIHYVTSEVCGDSTFSREKGANKVTYSAVTTYKGESDSILGTTFVSFLVLLLFIWGMLMIVELRSTFNFLYVVWYTPSTQNSDPTFASFDQKMEVNSFPISHKIFAVLCIGIPRGVIAVVVLVVGARFLSATNNLQDLVLNTTALCFLIEVDNIIHASFLGESFEKRVTHRCEVITVSASAQGTWQPYVFFAVVLLTTAAWTGWVYFNEMGLQSIGDGLECLCQFDGQYCFGKKLVN
;
A
#
# COMPACT_ATOMS: atom_id res chain seq x y z
N MET A 1 17.98 -10.36 -24.19
CA MET A 1 16.91 -10.87 -25.08
C MET A 1 17.20 -12.29 -25.57
N ASN A 2 18.39 -12.63 -26.08
CA ASN A 2 18.66 -14.00 -26.59
C ASN A 2 18.64 -15.11 -25.53
N GLN A 3 19.00 -14.83 -24.26
CA GLN A 3 18.91 -15.82 -23.18
C GLN A 3 17.47 -16.08 -22.68
N LEU A 4 16.52 -15.18 -22.96
CA LEU A 4 15.11 -15.40 -22.60
C LEU A 4 14.43 -16.37 -23.60
N GLY A 5 14.90 -16.38 -24.85
CA GLY A 5 14.40 -17.30 -25.89
C GLY A 5 14.75 -18.76 -25.64
N ASP A 6 15.94 -19.03 -25.08
CA ASP A 6 16.37 -20.39 -24.77
C ASP A 6 15.65 -20.98 -23.54
N LEU A 7 15.28 -20.13 -22.57
CA LEU A 7 14.48 -20.53 -21.40
C LEU A 7 13.02 -20.86 -21.77
N LEU A 8 12.45 -20.13 -22.73
CA LEU A 8 11.10 -20.39 -23.26
C LEU A 8 11.01 -21.72 -24.03
N ASN A 9 12.07 -22.11 -24.74
CA ASN A 9 12.11 -23.37 -25.49
C ASN A 9 12.25 -24.63 -24.61
N ILE A 10 12.75 -24.49 -23.37
CA ILE A 10 12.92 -25.62 -22.45
C ILE A 10 11.66 -25.89 -21.63
N VAL A 11 10.86 -24.84 -21.34
CA VAL A 11 9.72 -24.95 -20.41
C VAL A 11 8.39 -25.26 -21.10
N LEU A 12 8.25 -25.03 -22.42
CA LEU A 12 6.96 -25.09 -23.12
C LEU A 12 6.90 -25.97 -24.40
N PRO A 13 7.46 -27.20 -24.42
CA PRO A 13 7.24 -28.10 -25.56
C PRO A 13 5.77 -28.55 -25.67
N ASP A 14 5.05 -28.73 -24.55
CA ASP A 14 3.64 -29.15 -24.55
C ASP A 14 2.70 -28.07 -25.12
N VAL A 15 2.95 -26.79 -24.83
CA VAL A 15 2.11 -25.70 -25.35
C VAL A 15 2.22 -25.54 -26.86
N ARG A 16 3.36 -25.88 -27.46
CA ARG A 16 3.52 -25.88 -28.91
C ARG A 16 2.71 -26.99 -29.57
N GLN A 17 2.62 -28.15 -28.94
CA GLN A 17 1.87 -29.29 -29.45
C GLN A 17 0.35 -29.06 -29.34
N ASP A 18 -0.09 -28.34 -28.32
CA ASP A 18 -1.49 -27.92 -28.20
C ASP A 18 -1.85 -26.79 -29.17
N LEU A 19 -0.91 -25.88 -29.48
CA LEU A 19 -1.10 -24.85 -30.52
C LEU A 19 -1.15 -25.42 -31.93
N GLU A 20 -0.36 -26.45 -32.25
CA GLU A 20 -0.45 -27.14 -33.54
C GLU A 20 -1.77 -27.92 -33.69
N LYS A 21 -2.28 -28.54 -32.62
CA LYS A 21 -3.62 -29.16 -32.62
C LYS A 21 -4.77 -28.16 -32.79
N LEU A 22 -4.63 -26.96 -32.21
CA LEU A 22 -5.60 -25.88 -32.37
C LEU A 22 -5.59 -25.30 -33.79
N ASN A 23 -4.44 -25.30 -34.47
CA ASN A 23 -4.33 -24.80 -35.84
C ASN A 23 -4.92 -25.80 -36.85
N ASP A 24 -4.78 -27.11 -36.59
CA ASP A 24 -5.40 -28.16 -37.43
C ASP A 24 -6.93 -28.24 -37.25
N SER A 25 -7.50 -27.78 -36.14
CA SER A 25 -8.97 -27.75 -35.93
C SER A 25 -9.65 -26.52 -36.53
N VAL A 26 -8.91 -25.57 -37.10
CA VAL A 26 -9.45 -24.31 -37.64
C VAL A 26 -9.68 -24.38 -39.17
N ASP A 27 -9.08 -25.34 -39.88
CA ASP A 27 -9.18 -25.43 -41.35
C ASP A 27 -10.40 -26.22 -41.88
N GLU A 28 -11.26 -26.78 -41.02
CA GLU A 28 -12.46 -27.56 -41.44
C GLU A 28 -13.82 -26.90 -41.16
N SER A 29 -13.90 -25.65 -40.64
CA SER A 29 -15.19 -24.94 -40.57
C SER A 29 -15.52 -24.26 -41.91
N GLU A 30 -16.15 -25.01 -42.80
CA GLU A 30 -16.86 -24.49 -43.98
C GLU A 30 -17.79 -23.31 -43.60
N ASP A 31 -17.91 -22.36 -44.53
CA ASP A 31 -18.78 -21.17 -44.55
C ASP A 31 -20.25 -21.45 -44.17
N SER A 32 -20.54 -21.78 -42.92
CA SER A 32 -21.87 -21.58 -42.37
C SER A 32 -21.99 -20.09 -42.10
N ASP A 33 -22.92 -19.42 -42.80
CA ASP A 33 -23.38 -18.07 -42.50
C ASP A 33 -23.66 -17.98 -41.00
N MET A 34 -22.66 -17.53 -40.22
CA MET A 34 -22.79 -17.35 -38.78
C MET A 34 -23.79 -16.22 -38.60
N ASP A 35 -25.02 -16.61 -38.33
CA ASP A 35 -26.16 -15.75 -38.11
C ASP A 35 -25.75 -14.65 -37.12
N GLU A 36 -25.67 -13.41 -37.60
CA GLU A 36 -25.18 -12.23 -36.86
C GLU A 36 -25.96 -12.03 -35.55
N THR A 37 -27.12 -12.68 -35.44
CA THR A 37 -27.98 -12.78 -34.26
C THR A 37 -27.36 -13.49 -33.07
N VAL A 38 -26.41 -14.43 -33.25
CA VAL A 38 -25.79 -15.20 -32.15
C VAL A 38 -24.97 -14.30 -31.22
N TRP A 39 -24.25 -13.32 -31.78
CA TRP A 39 -23.40 -12.37 -31.05
C TRP A 39 -24.17 -11.43 -30.11
N HIS A 40 -25.51 -11.38 -30.22
CA HIS A 40 -26.35 -10.43 -29.51
C HIS A 40 -27.18 -11.05 -28.38
N SER A 41 -27.15 -12.36 -28.25
CA SER A 41 -27.82 -13.05 -27.14
C SER A 41 -26.90 -13.10 -25.92
N LYS A 42 -27.39 -12.69 -24.75
CA LYS A 42 -26.71 -13.01 -23.49
C LYS A 42 -27.09 -14.43 -23.14
N GLN A 43 -26.10 -15.30 -23.16
CA GLN A 43 -26.26 -16.72 -22.88
C GLN A 43 -25.67 -17.03 -21.51
N LEU A 44 -26.40 -17.85 -20.75
CA LEU A 44 -25.84 -18.54 -19.60
C LEU A 44 -25.53 -19.96 -20.08
N ASP A 45 -24.30 -20.19 -20.51
CA ASP A 45 -23.88 -21.48 -21.04
C ASP A 45 -23.67 -22.46 -19.87
N PRO A 46 -24.41 -23.59 -19.80
CA PRO A 46 -24.17 -24.60 -18.78
C PRO A 46 -22.81 -25.31 -18.94
N GLU A 47 -22.16 -25.21 -20.10
CA GLU A 47 -20.81 -25.76 -20.32
C GLU A 47 -19.72 -24.89 -19.67
N GLU A 48 -19.96 -23.58 -19.50
CA GLU A 48 -19.19 -22.73 -18.58
C GLU A 48 -19.70 -22.98 -17.14
N ALA A 49 -19.52 -24.22 -16.66
CA ALA A 49 -20.00 -24.70 -15.37
C ALA A 49 -19.33 -23.95 -14.21
N ASP A 50 -19.85 -22.77 -13.91
CA ASP A 50 -19.48 -21.98 -12.75
C ASP A 50 -20.31 -22.42 -11.54
N VAL A 51 -19.69 -22.40 -10.36
CA VAL A 51 -20.24 -22.66 -9.03
C VAL A 51 -21.66 -22.12 -8.85
N TYR A 52 -21.88 -20.93 -9.37
CA TYR A 52 -23.09 -20.16 -9.19
C TYR A 52 -24.20 -20.59 -10.15
N LEU A 53 -23.86 -21.14 -11.32
CA LEU A 53 -24.82 -21.82 -12.19
C LEU A 53 -25.30 -23.09 -11.51
N ASP A 54 -24.42 -23.92 -10.98
CA ASP A 54 -24.81 -25.15 -10.30
C ASP A 54 -25.64 -24.89 -9.04
N ALA A 55 -25.33 -23.81 -8.32
CA ALA A 55 -26.13 -23.32 -7.20
C ALA A 55 -27.55 -22.88 -7.63
N LEU A 56 -27.71 -22.37 -8.86
CA LEU A 56 -29.00 -22.02 -9.44
C LEU A 56 -29.76 -23.27 -9.91
N TRP A 57 -29.07 -24.15 -10.66
CA TRP A 57 -29.66 -25.31 -11.33
C TRP A 57 -29.99 -26.45 -10.36
N GLY A 58 -29.19 -26.68 -9.32
CA GLY A 58 -29.40 -27.76 -8.38
C GLY A 58 -30.80 -27.76 -7.74
N PRO A 59 -31.22 -26.67 -7.07
CA PRO A 59 -32.56 -26.59 -6.48
C PRO A 59 -33.69 -26.71 -7.51
N LEU A 60 -33.49 -26.22 -8.74
CA LEU A 60 -34.46 -26.36 -9.83
C LEU A 60 -34.59 -27.81 -10.29
N PHE A 61 -33.46 -28.50 -10.45
CA PHE A 61 -33.40 -29.91 -10.84
C PHE A 61 -34.06 -30.80 -9.79
N PHE A 62 -33.72 -30.64 -8.50
CA PHE A 62 -34.34 -31.41 -7.42
C PHE A 62 -35.84 -31.15 -7.29
N ARG A 63 -36.26 -29.90 -7.50
CA ARG A 63 -37.69 -29.55 -7.52
C ARG A 63 -38.41 -30.23 -8.68
N TYR A 64 -37.83 -30.20 -9.89
CA TYR A 64 -38.40 -30.84 -11.07
C TYR A 64 -38.54 -32.36 -10.89
N GLU A 65 -37.49 -33.05 -10.42
CA GLU A 65 -37.55 -34.48 -10.13
C GLU A 65 -38.65 -34.83 -9.11
N ARG A 66 -38.83 -33.99 -8.09
CA ARG A 66 -39.88 -34.20 -7.08
C ARG A 66 -41.28 -34.01 -7.64
N ILE A 67 -41.52 -32.93 -8.40
CA ILE A 67 -42.83 -32.71 -9.04
C ILE A 67 -43.19 -33.91 -9.92
N ARG A 68 -42.20 -34.47 -10.62
CA ARG A 68 -42.37 -35.66 -11.46
C ARG A 68 -42.66 -36.94 -10.66
N LYS A 69 -41.94 -37.18 -9.55
CA LYS A 69 -42.07 -38.42 -8.75
C LYS A 69 -43.24 -38.40 -7.77
N ASP A 70 -43.38 -37.30 -7.01
CA ASP A 70 -44.24 -37.24 -5.83
C ASP A 70 -45.53 -36.44 -6.07
N LYS A 71 -45.65 -35.72 -7.20
CA LYS A 71 -46.74 -34.76 -7.50
C LYS A 71 -46.89 -33.65 -6.45
N ASP A 72 -45.95 -33.51 -5.53
CA ASP A 72 -45.88 -32.44 -4.54
C ASP A 72 -45.18 -31.22 -5.16
N SER A 73 -45.91 -30.12 -5.31
CA SER A 73 -45.41 -28.88 -5.92
C SER A 73 -44.81 -27.91 -4.89
N ALA A 74 -44.90 -28.22 -3.59
CA ALA A 74 -44.40 -27.35 -2.55
C ALA A 74 -42.85 -27.36 -2.51
N ALA A 75 -42.26 -26.18 -2.63
CA ALA A 75 -40.82 -26.01 -2.42
C ALA A 75 -40.47 -26.35 -0.97
N ARG A 76 -39.54 -27.29 -0.76
CA ARG A 76 -39.04 -27.60 0.57
C ARG A 76 -37.78 -26.80 0.82
N PHE A 77 -37.71 -26.17 1.99
CA PHE A 77 -36.52 -25.44 2.42
C PHE A 77 -35.26 -26.31 2.37
N SER A 78 -35.39 -27.63 2.56
CA SER A 78 -34.30 -28.62 2.45
C SER A 78 -33.47 -28.50 1.17
N ASP A 79 -34.09 -28.09 0.07
CA ASP A 79 -33.46 -28.12 -1.26
C ASP A 79 -32.45 -26.98 -1.44
N TYR A 80 -32.66 -25.87 -0.72
CA TYR A 80 -31.77 -24.71 -0.73
C TYR A 80 -30.72 -24.77 0.37
N ARG A 81 -30.87 -25.64 1.39
CA ARG A 81 -29.99 -25.63 2.57
C ARG A 81 -28.55 -25.96 2.24
N MET A 82 -28.30 -26.96 1.40
CA MET A 82 -26.93 -27.36 1.03
C MET A 82 -26.25 -26.27 0.21
N VAL A 83 -26.94 -25.74 -0.81
CA VAL A 83 -26.44 -24.64 -1.65
C VAL A 83 -26.16 -23.40 -0.81
N SER A 84 -27.08 -23.01 0.07
CA SER A 84 -26.92 -21.84 0.94
C SER A 84 -25.74 -21.99 1.90
N LEU A 85 -25.55 -23.20 2.47
CA LEU A 85 -24.43 -23.48 3.37
C LEU A 85 -23.11 -23.42 2.61
N PHE A 86 -23.07 -23.95 1.38
CA PHE A 86 -21.90 -23.90 0.53
C PHE A 86 -21.54 -22.45 0.13
N LEU A 87 -22.52 -21.66 -0.33
CA LEU A 87 -22.32 -20.25 -0.68
C LEU A 87 -21.88 -19.42 0.53
N LEU A 88 -22.45 -19.67 1.70
CA LEU A 88 -22.03 -19.02 2.95
C LEU A 88 -20.60 -19.38 3.30
N LEU A 89 -20.21 -20.66 3.16
CA LEU A 89 -18.84 -21.11 3.39
C LEU A 89 -17.86 -20.42 2.44
N ASN A 90 -18.20 -20.35 1.14
CA ASN A 90 -17.38 -19.68 0.13
C ASN A 90 -17.23 -18.18 0.44
N LEU A 91 -18.33 -17.49 0.73
CA LEU A 91 -18.35 -16.08 1.12
C LEU A 91 -17.46 -15.82 2.35
N VAL A 92 -17.60 -16.62 3.40
CA VAL A 92 -16.81 -16.48 4.63
C VAL A 92 -15.32 -16.72 4.34
N LEU A 93 -14.98 -17.73 3.54
CA LEU A 93 -13.60 -18.05 3.21
C LEU A 93 -12.94 -16.92 2.39
N GLN A 94 -13.59 -16.46 1.31
CA GLN A 94 -13.05 -15.39 0.46
C GLN A 94 -12.92 -14.07 1.24
N LEU A 95 -13.89 -13.71 2.08
CA LEU A 95 -13.79 -12.53 2.94
C LEU A 95 -12.69 -12.66 4.00
N ALA A 96 -12.50 -13.86 4.57
CA ALA A 96 -11.41 -14.09 5.53
C ALA A 96 -10.03 -13.96 4.88
N ILE A 97 -9.85 -14.50 3.66
CA ILE A 97 -8.61 -14.36 2.90
C ILE A 97 -8.39 -12.88 2.53
N ALA A 98 -9.39 -12.19 2.01
CA ALA A 98 -9.29 -10.76 1.67
C ALA A 98 -8.98 -9.90 2.89
N TRP A 99 -9.61 -10.18 4.04
CA TRP A 99 -9.27 -9.54 5.31
C TRP A 99 -7.80 -9.76 5.65
N LYS A 100 -7.31 -11.00 5.56
CA LYS A 100 -5.93 -11.31 5.94
C LYS A 100 -4.92 -10.63 5.02
N ILE A 101 -5.19 -10.57 3.73
CA ILE A 101 -4.37 -9.83 2.75
C ILE A 101 -4.35 -8.34 3.10
N ASN A 102 -5.50 -7.76 3.43
CA ASN A 102 -5.58 -6.34 3.83
C ASN A 102 -4.81 -6.08 5.13
N GLU A 103 -4.90 -6.97 6.12
CA GLU A 103 -4.14 -6.88 7.38
C GLU A 103 -2.64 -6.91 7.12
N VAL A 104 -2.16 -7.89 6.34
CA VAL A 104 -0.73 -8.01 5.97
C VAL A 104 -0.27 -6.78 5.19
N SER A 105 -1.03 -6.35 4.17
CA SER A 105 -0.75 -5.15 3.39
C SER A 105 -0.65 -3.90 4.28
N SER A 106 -1.59 -3.73 5.21
CA SER A 106 -1.61 -2.60 6.14
C SER A 106 -0.47 -2.62 7.13
N SER A 107 -0.03 -3.81 7.58
CA SER A 107 1.10 -3.95 8.51
C SER A 107 2.43 -3.64 7.83
N THR A 108 2.67 -4.16 6.62
CA THR A 108 3.93 -3.93 5.89
C THR A 108 4.09 -2.48 5.43
N TYR A 109 3.04 -1.89 4.86
CA TYR A 109 3.09 -0.50 4.39
C TYR A 109 2.96 0.50 5.54
N GLY A 110 2.05 0.19 6.47
CA GLY A 110 1.75 1.04 7.61
C GLY A 110 2.92 1.17 8.55
N SER A 111 3.70 0.12 8.82
CA SER A 111 4.78 0.18 9.82
C SER A 111 5.86 1.22 9.48
N ILE A 112 6.30 1.30 8.21
CA ILE A 112 7.33 2.29 7.80
C ILE A 112 6.76 3.70 7.82
N GLY A 113 5.59 3.91 7.20
CA GLY A 113 4.95 5.22 7.17
C GLY A 113 4.60 5.72 8.58
N GLU A 114 4.10 4.82 9.43
CA GLU A 114 3.76 5.10 10.81
C GLU A 114 5.02 5.36 11.64
N ALA A 115 6.06 4.54 11.55
CA ALA A 115 7.33 4.79 12.27
C ALA A 115 7.97 6.11 11.84
N LEU A 116 7.92 6.42 10.53
CA LEU A 116 8.41 7.68 9.98
C LEU A 116 7.59 8.87 10.50
N PHE A 117 6.26 8.85 10.37
CA PHE A 117 5.41 10.02 10.63
C PHE A 117 4.88 10.15 12.07
N ASN A 118 4.86 9.07 12.87
CA ASN A 118 4.44 9.12 14.29
C ASN A 118 5.59 9.44 15.26
N GLY A 119 6.81 9.68 14.77
CA GLY A 119 7.89 10.06 15.67
C GLY A 119 9.21 10.47 15.04
N ALA A 120 9.62 9.92 13.90
CA ALA A 120 10.94 10.23 13.37
C ALA A 120 10.98 11.51 12.52
N CYS A 121 9.92 11.79 11.77
CA CYS A 121 9.82 12.90 10.83
C CYS A 121 8.43 13.49 10.77
N TRP A 122 8.37 14.79 10.48
CA TRP A 122 7.14 15.55 10.29
C TRP A 122 7.20 16.24 8.94
N ARG A 123 6.11 16.19 8.18
CA ARG A 123 5.95 17.03 6.99
C ARG A 123 5.53 18.44 7.40
N LEU A 124 6.26 19.45 6.92
CA LEU A 124 6.00 20.87 7.11
C LEU A 124 4.79 21.35 6.28
N SER A 125 3.62 20.75 6.51
CA SER A 125 2.38 21.19 5.87
C SER A 125 2.00 22.61 6.34
N SER A 126 1.45 23.40 5.43
CA SER A 126 1.07 24.80 5.65
C SER A 126 0.01 24.99 6.74
N ASN A 127 -0.73 23.96 7.13
CA ASN A 127 -1.83 24.06 8.09
C ASN A 127 -1.47 23.77 9.56
N ASN A 128 -0.22 23.38 9.87
CA ASN A 128 0.15 23.05 11.24
C ASN A 128 0.68 24.29 12.00
N LYS A 129 -0.15 24.80 12.92
CA LYS A 129 0.23 25.86 13.89
C LYS A 129 1.44 25.51 14.75
N PHE A 130 1.72 24.21 14.89
CA PHE A 130 2.94 23.69 15.49
C PHE A 130 4.20 24.33 14.92
N PHE A 131 4.22 24.58 13.61
CA PHE A 131 5.40 25.06 12.91
C PHE A 131 5.66 26.55 13.12
N ASP A 132 4.67 27.35 13.48
CA ASP A 132 4.87 28.78 13.74
C ASP A 132 5.70 28.99 15.04
N VAL A 133 5.66 28.02 15.95
CA VAL A 133 6.47 28.00 17.17
C VAL A 133 7.93 27.72 16.83
N LEU A 134 8.18 26.67 16.05
CA LEU A 134 9.54 26.20 15.76
C LEU A 134 10.25 27.01 14.67
N TYR A 135 9.52 27.47 13.66
CA TYR A 135 10.11 27.93 12.40
C TYR A 135 9.88 29.42 12.14
N PRO A 136 10.88 30.16 11.62
CA PRO A 136 10.64 31.45 10.99
C PRO A 136 9.77 31.26 9.74
N SER A 137 8.86 32.19 9.47
CA SER A 137 8.01 32.15 8.27
C SER A 137 8.80 32.14 6.96
N GLU A 138 10.02 32.67 6.97
CA GLU A 138 10.94 32.78 5.83
C GLU A 138 11.51 31.44 5.36
N LEU A 139 11.57 30.44 6.24
CA LEU A 139 12.13 29.11 5.94
C LEU A 139 11.04 28.09 5.60
N ARG A 140 9.79 28.53 5.42
CA ARG A 140 8.63 27.64 5.25
C ARG A 140 8.37 27.35 3.77
N ASP A 141 9.00 26.30 3.26
CA ASP A 141 8.48 25.63 2.07
C ASP A 141 7.47 24.56 2.51
N SER A 142 6.26 24.57 1.95
CA SER A 142 5.13 23.73 2.40
C SER A 142 5.31 22.21 2.22
N ASN A 143 6.44 21.78 1.67
CA ASN A 143 6.71 20.39 1.31
C ASN A 143 7.96 19.82 1.97
N ASP A 144 8.61 20.57 2.85
CA ASP A 144 9.79 20.07 3.54
C ASP A 144 9.44 19.02 4.60
N PHE A 145 10.40 18.13 4.87
CA PHE A 145 10.39 17.18 5.96
C PHE A 145 11.40 17.64 7.01
N ASP A 146 10.92 17.74 8.24
CA ASP A 146 11.76 17.89 9.40
C ASP A 146 11.85 16.55 10.13
N CYS A 147 13.03 15.96 10.10
CA CYS A 147 13.33 14.69 10.76
C CYS A 147 14.15 14.88 12.03
N LEU A 148 14.24 16.11 12.54
CA LEU A 148 15.03 16.46 13.71
C LEU A 148 14.17 16.44 14.97
N GLN A 149 14.86 16.33 16.11
CA GLN A 149 14.24 16.65 17.38
C GLN A 149 13.88 18.14 17.44
N PRO A 150 12.68 18.50 17.93
CA PRO A 150 12.28 19.90 18.06
C PRO A 150 13.32 20.76 18.78
N ILE A 151 13.91 20.22 19.86
CA ILE A 151 14.94 20.92 20.63
C ILE A 151 16.25 21.13 19.85
N LEU A 152 16.60 20.20 18.97
CA LEU A 152 17.80 20.31 18.15
C LEU A 152 17.62 21.37 17.06
N THR A 153 16.43 21.40 16.44
CA THR A 153 16.01 22.49 15.55
C THR A 153 16.03 23.84 16.28
N LEU A 154 15.44 23.93 17.47
CA LEU A 154 15.42 25.18 18.26
C LEU A 154 16.84 25.63 18.65
N SER A 155 17.75 24.69 18.91
CA SER A 155 19.15 24.98 19.20
C SER A 155 19.89 25.63 18.02
N MET A 156 19.42 25.39 16.79
CA MET A 156 19.90 26.05 15.57
C MET A 156 19.30 27.45 15.38
N LEU A 157 18.25 27.78 16.13
CA LEU A 157 17.50 29.03 16.06
C LEU A 157 17.43 29.69 17.45
N PRO A 158 18.57 30.09 18.04
CA PRO A 158 18.64 30.57 19.42
C PRO A 158 17.64 31.69 19.75
N LYS A 159 17.36 32.58 18.79
CA LYS A 159 16.38 33.68 18.95
C LYS A 159 14.94 33.21 19.25
N LYS A 160 14.61 31.94 19.00
CA LYS A 160 13.31 31.34 19.31
C LYS A 160 13.24 30.75 20.72
N LEU A 161 14.39 30.55 21.36
CA LEU A 161 14.49 30.03 22.74
C LEU A 161 14.38 31.17 23.77
N ASP A 162 14.96 32.33 23.46
CA ASP A 162 14.91 33.57 24.24
C ASP A 162 13.64 34.36 23.88
N LEU A 163 12.54 34.11 24.59
CA LEU A 163 11.22 34.67 24.33
C LEU A 163 11.10 36.13 24.79
N ASP A 164 11.85 36.52 25.83
CA ASP A 164 11.82 37.88 26.37
C ASP A 164 12.95 38.80 25.84
N GLY A 165 13.94 38.22 25.14
CA GLY A 165 15.05 38.93 24.51
C GLY A 165 16.14 39.37 25.48
N ASN A 166 16.24 38.75 26.66
CA ASN A 166 17.19 39.14 27.71
C ASN A 166 18.60 38.55 27.50
N GLY A 167 18.80 37.69 26.50
CA GLY A 167 20.08 37.04 26.19
C GLY A 167 20.34 35.75 26.98
N PHE A 168 19.34 35.23 27.69
CA PHE A 168 19.36 33.97 28.40
C PHE A 168 18.12 33.14 28.05
N TRP A 169 18.29 31.82 27.98
CA TRP A 169 17.17 30.89 27.91
C TRP A 169 16.90 30.34 29.30
N SER A 170 15.75 30.70 29.87
CA SER A 170 15.34 30.39 31.24
C SER A 170 14.42 29.17 31.34
N THR A 171 14.28 28.62 32.56
CA THR A 171 13.36 27.51 32.83
C THR A 171 11.90 27.84 32.48
N ASP A 172 11.45 29.07 32.71
CA ASP A 172 10.10 29.51 32.38
C ASP A 172 9.83 29.51 30.87
N GLU A 173 10.81 29.96 30.07
CA GLU A 173 10.73 29.93 28.62
C GLU A 173 10.78 28.50 28.07
N ALA A 174 11.64 27.65 28.64
CA ALA A 174 11.70 26.24 28.31
C ALA A 174 10.36 25.53 28.59
N ASN A 175 9.72 25.83 29.73
CA ASN A 175 8.38 25.34 30.06
C ASN A 175 7.33 25.88 29.10
N ALA A 176 7.37 27.17 28.76
CA ALA A 176 6.43 27.78 27.83
C ALA A 176 6.53 27.16 26.42
N ILE A 177 7.74 26.91 25.93
CA ILE A 177 7.98 26.23 24.65
C ILE A 177 7.50 24.78 24.73
N ARG A 178 7.82 24.04 25.80
CA ARG A 178 7.31 22.68 26.02
C ARG A 178 5.79 22.66 25.92
N ASP A 179 5.11 23.50 26.70
CA ASP A 179 3.66 23.50 26.80
C ASP A 179 3.01 23.87 25.45
N GLN A 180 3.63 24.79 24.70
CA GLN A 180 3.21 25.10 23.33
C GLN A 180 3.35 23.91 22.39
N LEU A 181 4.47 23.19 22.43
CA LEU A 181 4.69 22.02 21.56
C LEU A 181 3.81 20.83 21.95
N GLU A 182 3.61 20.58 23.26
CA GLU A 182 2.71 19.54 23.78
C GLU A 182 1.25 19.80 23.42
N LYS A 183 0.81 21.07 23.48
CA LYS A 183 -0.55 21.48 23.06
C LYS A 183 -0.84 21.12 21.60
N HIS A 184 0.21 21.01 20.78
CA HIS A 184 0.14 20.62 19.38
C HIS A 184 0.47 19.14 19.14
N GLY A 185 0.57 18.32 20.21
CA GLY A 185 0.73 16.88 20.12
C GLY A 185 2.16 16.37 20.13
N SER A 186 3.18 17.23 20.27
CA SER A 186 4.58 16.77 20.30
C SER A 186 4.93 16.14 21.64
N LYS A 187 5.07 14.80 21.65
CA LYS A 187 5.53 14.05 22.83
C LYS A 187 7.02 14.30 23.14
N MET A 188 7.79 14.75 22.15
CA MET A 188 9.23 15.02 22.26
C MET A 188 9.56 16.33 22.97
N ALA A 189 8.55 17.13 23.32
CA ALA A 189 8.73 18.39 24.01
C ALA A 189 8.98 18.23 25.52
N LYS A 190 8.52 17.14 26.12
CA LYS A 190 8.68 16.81 27.55
C LYS A 190 10.07 17.09 28.15
N PRO A 191 11.18 16.61 27.55
CA PRO A 191 12.53 16.77 28.11
C PRO A 191 13.12 18.17 27.95
N ILE A 192 12.44 19.14 27.33
CA ILE A 192 13.05 20.44 26.99
C ILE A 192 13.66 21.15 28.23
N PRO A 193 12.97 21.26 29.39
CA PRO A 193 13.58 21.85 30.59
C PRO A 193 14.81 21.08 31.10
N GLU A 194 14.77 19.75 31.07
CA GLU A 194 15.90 18.91 31.49
C GLU A 194 17.10 19.04 30.53
N ILE A 195 16.85 19.32 29.25
CA ILE A 195 17.89 19.59 28.26
C ILE A 195 18.51 20.97 28.52
N LEU A 196 17.69 21.98 28.83
CA LEU A 196 18.19 23.30 29.26
C LEU A 196 19.15 23.16 30.44
N GLU A 197 18.77 22.44 31.49
CA GLU A 197 19.60 22.22 32.68
C GLU A 197 20.95 21.60 32.33
N ARG A 198 20.95 20.58 31.45
CA ARG A 198 22.17 19.91 31.01
C ARG A 198 23.06 20.81 30.16
N MET A 199 22.47 21.61 29.27
CA MET A 199 23.20 22.59 28.48
C MET A 199 23.79 23.69 29.37
N ALA A 200 23.03 24.22 30.33
CA ALA A 200 23.48 25.27 31.25
C ALA A 200 24.65 24.77 32.11
N LYS A 201 24.55 23.55 32.64
CA LYS A 201 25.63 22.91 33.38
C LYS A 201 26.87 22.69 32.52
N TYR A 202 26.70 22.16 31.31
CA TYR A 202 27.83 21.93 30.41
C TYR A 202 28.52 23.25 30.02
N ASP A 203 27.74 24.30 29.75
CA ASP A 203 28.25 25.62 29.42
C ASP A 203 29.08 26.21 30.57
N PHE A 204 28.55 26.11 31.79
CA PHE A 204 29.25 26.56 33.01
C PHE A 204 30.59 25.83 33.21
N GLU A 205 30.62 24.51 32.96
CA GLU A 205 31.83 23.70 33.13
C GLU A 205 32.87 23.90 32.01
N ASN A 206 32.44 24.15 30.78
CA ASN A 206 33.33 24.05 29.60
C ASN A 206 33.64 25.38 28.91
N ARG A 207 32.84 26.43 29.12
CA ARG A 207 33.08 27.74 28.49
C ARG A 207 33.62 28.74 29.50
N ILE A 208 34.88 29.16 29.29
CA ILE A 208 35.53 30.19 30.12
C ILE A 208 34.73 31.49 30.04
N GLY A 209 34.32 32.00 31.20
CA GLY A 209 33.50 33.22 31.28
C GLY A 209 32.02 33.00 30.96
N SER A 210 31.52 31.75 31.04
CA SER A 210 30.10 31.46 30.99
C SER A 210 29.33 32.25 32.06
N LYS A 211 28.16 32.77 31.67
CA LYS A 211 27.18 33.40 32.57
C LYS A 211 25.99 32.50 32.87
N SER A 212 26.01 31.25 32.41
CA SER A 212 24.95 30.28 32.65
C SER A 212 24.87 29.94 34.14
N ARG A 213 23.65 29.75 34.65
CA ARG A 213 23.37 29.36 36.04
C ARG A 213 22.83 27.95 36.05
N SER A 214 23.48 27.04 36.77
CA SER A 214 23.14 25.61 36.74
C SER A 214 23.01 24.93 38.11
N GLN A 215 23.16 25.65 39.23
CA GLN A 215 23.39 24.99 40.53
C GLN A 215 22.55 25.52 41.71
N ASP A 216 21.97 26.72 41.63
CA ASP A 216 21.05 27.22 42.65
C ASP A 216 19.59 26.96 42.19
N GLN A 217 18.89 26.12 42.96
CA GLN A 217 17.74 25.29 42.56
C GLN A 217 16.49 25.99 42.00
N ASP A 218 16.45 27.32 41.97
CA ASP A 218 15.24 28.05 41.61
C ASP A 218 15.33 28.82 40.28
N ASP A 219 16.53 28.99 39.69
CA ASP A 219 16.70 29.84 38.50
C ASP A 219 17.82 29.33 37.55
N VAL A 220 17.54 28.25 36.83
CA VAL A 220 18.43 27.74 35.78
C VAL A 220 18.26 28.59 34.52
N SER A 221 19.38 29.10 34.01
CA SER A 221 19.43 29.91 32.80
C SER A 221 20.67 29.60 31.97
N LEU A 222 20.49 29.50 30.66
CA LEU A 222 21.56 29.28 29.69
C LEU A 222 21.87 30.58 28.95
N ASP A 223 23.11 31.05 29.02
CA ASP A 223 23.59 32.21 28.24
C ASP A 223 23.52 31.89 26.74
N MET A 224 22.82 32.70 25.96
CA MET A 224 22.58 32.46 24.53
C MET A 224 23.87 32.40 23.69
N LYS A 225 25.00 32.93 24.20
CA LYS A 225 26.34 32.75 23.60
C LYS A 225 26.81 31.30 23.58
N PHE A 226 26.20 30.43 24.38
CA PHE A 226 26.40 28.98 24.30
C PHE A 226 26.19 28.46 22.87
N PHE A 227 25.08 28.85 22.22
CA PHE A 227 24.74 28.38 20.87
C PHE A 227 25.71 28.89 19.82
N GLU A 228 26.26 30.09 19.99
CA GLU A 228 27.31 30.62 19.10
C GLU A 228 28.63 29.87 19.31
N HIS A 229 29.03 29.64 20.56
CA HIS A 229 30.29 29.00 20.91
C HIS A 229 30.33 27.51 20.54
N PHE A 230 29.23 26.80 20.74
CA PHE A 230 29.11 25.36 20.45
C PHE A 230 28.35 25.06 19.16
N ARG A 231 28.15 26.05 18.28
CA ARG A 231 27.38 25.90 17.04
C ARG A 231 27.81 24.69 16.21
N GLY A 232 29.10 24.58 15.91
CA GLY A 232 29.63 23.46 15.11
C GLY A 232 29.39 22.09 15.76
N LYS A 233 29.43 22.01 17.10
CA LYS A 233 29.13 20.77 17.83
C LYS A 233 27.65 20.40 17.77
N ILE A 234 26.77 21.38 17.85
CA ILE A 234 25.31 21.19 17.74
C ILE A 234 24.94 20.80 16.30
N GLU A 235 25.55 21.44 15.30
CA GLU A 235 25.35 21.11 13.88
C GLU A 235 25.76 19.67 13.56
N MET A 236 26.82 19.16 14.19
CA MET A 236 27.23 17.75 14.08
C MET A 236 26.27 16.76 14.76
N CYS A 237 25.33 17.22 15.59
CA CYS A 237 24.26 16.39 16.15
C CYS A 237 23.02 16.31 15.24
N LEU A 238 22.94 17.12 14.18
CA LEU A 238 21.80 17.10 13.24
C LEU A 238 21.65 15.76 12.52
N PRO A 239 22.72 15.11 12.05
CA PRO A 239 22.64 13.72 11.66
C PRO A 239 22.49 12.87 12.92
N ILE A 240 21.31 12.27 13.07
CA ILE A 240 20.96 11.41 14.21
C ILE A 240 21.84 10.14 14.25
N ASP A 241 22.53 9.77 13.16
CA ASP A 241 23.43 8.62 13.10
C ASP A 241 24.90 9.06 12.88
N PRO A 242 25.86 8.61 13.73
CA PRO A 242 27.28 8.95 13.60
C PRO A 242 27.92 8.41 12.31
N ASN A 243 27.32 7.42 11.65
CA ASN A 243 27.78 6.93 10.36
C ASN A 243 27.65 7.98 9.25
N LEU A 244 26.72 8.94 9.41
CA LEU A 244 26.52 10.05 8.46
C LEU A 244 27.62 11.12 8.49
N CYS A 245 28.54 11.09 9.46
CA CYS A 245 29.70 11.98 9.47
C CYS A 245 30.51 11.91 8.16
N GLY A 246 30.59 10.73 7.54
CA GLY A 246 31.23 10.58 6.23
C GLY A 246 30.48 11.29 5.10
N ASN A 247 29.15 11.31 5.14
CA ASN A 247 28.32 12.02 4.16
C ASN A 247 28.51 13.54 4.29
N LEU A 248 28.57 14.04 5.53
CA LEU A 248 28.88 15.45 5.79
C LEU A 248 30.27 15.86 5.28
N GLU A 249 31.27 14.99 5.43
CA GLU A 249 32.63 15.21 4.92
C GLU A 249 32.67 15.25 3.40
N VAL A 250 32.01 14.29 2.71
CA VAL A 250 31.94 14.25 1.24
C VAL A 250 31.29 15.51 0.65
N ARG A 251 30.34 16.11 1.39
CA ARG A 251 29.70 17.38 1.07
C ARG A 251 30.52 18.62 1.48
N GLY A 252 31.65 18.43 2.15
CA GLY A 252 32.52 19.52 2.61
C GLY A 252 31.98 20.29 3.83
N LYS A 253 30.94 19.79 4.49
CA LYS A 253 30.29 20.45 5.63
C LYS A 253 31.07 20.30 6.94
N LEU A 254 31.74 19.17 7.16
CA LEU A 254 32.58 19.04 8.36
C LEU A 254 33.73 20.05 8.39
N LYS A 255 34.23 20.48 7.22
CA LYS A 255 35.29 21.50 7.14
C LYS A 255 34.83 22.86 7.66
N THR A 256 33.54 23.17 7.58
CA THR A 256 32.99 24.44 8.11
C THR A 256 32.57 24.34 9.57
N MET A 257 32.22 23.14 10.05
CA MET A 257 31.77 22.88 11.43
C MET A 257 32.92 22.68 12.42
N LEU A 258 34.05 22.14 11.94
CA LEU A 258 35.22 21.81 12.74
C LEU A 258 36.32 22.87 12.59
N PRO A 259 37.26 22.96 13.56
CA PRO A 259 38.36 23.90 13.46
C PRO A 259 39.29 23.55 12.27
N GLU A 260 39.95 24.58 11.73
CA GLU A 260 40.76 24.46 10.50
C GLU A 260 42.05 23.63 10.65
N ASP A 261 42.43 23.28 11.87
CA ASP A 261 43.63 22.49 12.18
C ASP A 261 43.50 21.03 11.75
N LEU A 262 42.27 20.49 11.68
CA LEU A 262 41.99 19.14 11.21
C LEU A 262 42.05 19.04 9.68
N LYS A 263 43.25 18.81 9.14
CA LYS A 263 43.50 18.77 7.69
C LYS A 263 42.97 17.52 7.00
N HIS A 264 43.05 16.34 7.62
CA HIS A 264 42.63 15.10 6.97
C HIS A 264 41.14 14.81 7.14
N ALA A 265 40.51 14.30 6.08
CA ALA A 265 39.09 13.94 6.06
C ALA A 265 38.75 12.88 7.13
N GLN A 266 39.65 11.92 7.35
CA GLN A 266 39.47 10.87 8.36
C GLN A 266 39.44 11.43 9.79
N ASP A 267 40.31 12.39 10.09
CA ASP A 267 40.35 13.03 11.41
C ASP A 267 39.08 13.84 11.68
N ARG A 268 38.55 14.54 10.66
CA ARG A 268 37.27 15.26 10.77
C ARG A 268 36.09 14.31 10.99
N VAL A 269 36.04 13.20 10.26
CA VAL A 269 34.99 12.17 10.44
C VAL A 269 35.10 11.54 11.84
N ALA A 270 36.31 11.25 12.33
CA ALA A 270 36.53 10.73 13.67
C ALA A 270 36.10 11.74 14.76
N ALA A 271 36.45 13.02 14.61
CA ALA A 271 36.03 14.09 15.52
C ALA A 271 34.50 14.27 15.54
N CYS A 272 33.83 14.14 14.39
CA CYS A 272 32.37 14.16 14.31
C CYS A 272 31.73 12.99 15.07
N ARG A 273 32.26 11.77 14.92
CA ARG A 273 31.77 10.59 15.68
C ARG A 273 32.02 10.72 17.18
N GLU A 274 33.20 11.22 17.56
CA GLU A 274 33.51 11.49 18.96
C GLU A 274 32.57 12.55 19.57
N ASN A 275 32.25 13.60 18.79
CA ASN A 275 31.27 14.61 19.20
C ASN A 275 29.89 13.98 19.41
N PHE A 276 29.47 13.06 18.54
CA PHE A 276 28.21 12.34 18.71
C PHE A 276 28.13 11.62 20.06
N GLU A 277 29.15 10.81 20.38
CA GLU A 277 29.19 10.01 21.60
C GLU A 277 29.34 10.87 22.86
N LYS A 278 30.24 11.86 22.84
CA LYS A 278 30.61 12.64 24.04
C LYS A 278 29.75 13.87 24.29
N PHE A 279 29.23 14.48 23.23
CA PHE A 279 28.47 15.73 23.29
C PHE A 279 26.98 15.47 23.02
N CYS A 280 26.60 14.96 21.84
CA CYS A 280 25.19 14.86 21.44
C CYS A 280 24.37 13.97 22.39
N MET A 281 24.83 12.75 22.66
CA MET A 281 24.14 11.81 23.55
C MET A 281 24.01 12.35 24.98
N LYS A 282 25.03 13.05 25.48
CA LYS A 282 25.05 13.64 26.83
C LYS A 282 24.10 14.84 26.93
N MET A 283 24.10 15.70 25.92
CA MET A 283 23.31 16.94 25.90
C MET A 283 21.82 16.69 25.71
N PHE A 284 21.45 15.87 24.73
CA PHE A 284 20.04 15.67 24.39
C PHE A 284 19.42 14.47 25.12
N GLY A 285 20.22 13.51 25.60
CA GLY A 285 19.81 12.47 26.56
C GLY A 285 19.07 11.30 25.94
N GLU A 286 18.30 10.60 26.78
CA GLU A 286 17.64 9.34 26.41
C GLU A 286 16.74 9.45 25.18
N ASN A 287 16.01 10.56 25.02
CA ASN A 287 15.17 10.77 23.84
C ASN A 287 15.99 10.81 22.54
N TYR A 288 17.20 11.38 22.57
CA TYR A 288 18.10 11.38 21.42
C TYR A 288 18.62 9.97 21.10
N GLN A 289 18.91 9.17 22.14
CA GLN A 289 19.27 7.76 21.95
C GLN A 289 18.10 6.96 21.36
N TRP A 290 16.88 7.23 21.83
CA TRP A 290 15.67 6.56 21.33
C TRP A 290 15.41 6.90 19.86
N ILE A 291 15.53 8.16 19.45
CA ILE A 291 15.40 8.50 18.02
C ILE A 291 16.53 7.87 17.21
N HIS A 292 17.76 7.84 17.72
CA HIS A 292 18.84 7.12 17.04
C HIS A 292 18.48 5.64 16.80
N TYR A 293 17.91 4.97 17.81
CA TYR A 293 17.43 3.59 17.68
C TYR A 293 16.32 3.46 16.62
N VAL A 294 15.27 4.29 16.68
CA VAL A 294 14.16 4.27 15.71
C VAL A 294 14.65 4.56 14.29
N THR A 295 15.53 5.55 14.13
CA THR A 295 16.17 5.86 12.85
C THR A 295 16.95 4.66 12.33
N SER A 296 17.73 3.97 13.17
CA SER A 296 18.48 2.78 12.73
C SER A 296 17.55 1.63 12.28
N GLU A 297 16.42 1.44 12.97
CA GLU A 297 15.43 0.42 12.62
C GLU A 297 14.72 0.75 11.29
N VAL A 298 14.29 2.01 11.13
CA VAL A 298 13.58 2.48 9.92
C VAL A 298 14.49 2.52 8.70
N CYS A 299 15.73 2.96 8.86
CA CYS A 299 16.69 3.09 7.76
C CYS A 299 17.26 1.73 7.32
N GLY A 300 17.29 0.75 8.22
CA GLY A 300 17.81 -0.58 7.96
C GLY A 300 19.34 -0.60 7.83
N ASP A 301 19.86 -1.64 7.16
CA ASP A 301 21.30 -1.87 7.05
C ASP A 301 22.02 -0.76 6.26
N SER A 302 23.18 -0.36 6.77
CA SER A 302 24.06 0.62 6.14
C SER A 302 25.07 -0.05 5.20
N THR A 303 25.22 0.49 4.00
CA THR A 303 26.28 0.14 3.04
C THR A 303 27.28 1.28 2.93
N PHE A 304 28.57 0.95 2.78
CA PHE A 304 29.66 1.93 2.75
C PHE A 304 30.31 1.97 1.37
N SER A 305 30.44 3.16 0.80
CA SER A 305 31.19 3.44 -0.42
C SER A 305 32.24 4.51 -0.16
N ARG A 306 33.41 4.43 -0.80
CA ARG A 306 34.48 5.41 -0.57
C ARG A 306 34.37 6.53 -1.60
N GLU A 307 34.13 7.76 -1.13
CA GLU A 307 34.04 8.95 -1.98
C GLU A 307 34.92 10.07 -1.38
N LYS A 308 35.75 10.72 -2.20
CA LYS A 308 36.67 11.81 -1.77
C LYS A 308 37.54 11.50 -0.54
N GLY A 309 37.89 10.23 -0.34
CA GLY A 309 38.72 9.79 0.79
C GLY A 309 37.98 9.56 2.11
N ALA A 310 36.66 9.77 2.16
CA ALA A 310 35.79 9.42 3.27
C ALA A 310 34.84 8.26 2.90
N ASN A 311 34.30 7.58 3.91
CA ASN A 311 33.30 6.53 3.69
C ASN A 311 31.92 7.19 3.68
N LYS A 312 31.28 7.24 2.51
CA LYS A 312 29.87 7.60 2.35
C LYS A 312 28.99 6.41 2.70
N VAL A 313 27.91 6.68 3.40
CA VAL A 313 26.97 5.69 3.91
C VAL A 313 25.65 5.83 3.18
N THR A 314 25.13 4.71 2.71
CA THR A 314 23.83 4.57 2.05
C THR A 314 23.02 3.49 2.77
N TYR A 315 21.83 3.84 3.21
CA TYR A 315 20.94 2.91 3.93
C TYR A 315 20.04 2.15 2.98
N SER A 316 19.75 0.89 3.32
CA SER A 316 18.94 -0.01 2.49
C SER A 316 17.57 0.57 2.18
N ALA A 317 16.88 1.15 3.17
CA ALA A 317 15.58 1.77 2.96
C ALA A 317 15.61 2.88 1.88
N VAL A 318 16.64 3.73 1.89
CA VAL A 318 16.75 4.78 0.86
C VAL A 318 17.08 4.20 -0.50
N THR A 319 17.94 3.17 -0.57
CA THR A 319 18.22 2.50 -1.85
C THR A 319 16.98 1.82 -2.43
N THR A 320 16.11 1.25 -1.58
CA THR A 320 14.85 0.64 -2.01
C THR A 320 13.87 1.68 -2.55
N TYR A 321 13.77 2.87 -1.94
CA TYR A 321 12.79 3.88 -2.37
C TYR A 321 13.30 4.83 -3.47
N LYS A 322 14.55 5.30 -3.39
CA LYS A 322 15.13 6.35 -4.25
C LYS A 322 16.43 5.96 -4.95
N GLY A 323 16.81 4.69 -4.91
CA GLY A 323 18.07 4.20 -5.47
C GLY A 323 18.09 4.11 -7.00
N GLU A 324 18.50 2.94 -7.50
CA GLU A 324 18.66 2.67 -8.94
C GLU A 324 17.31 2.71 -9.69
N SER A 325 17.33 2.47 -11.01
CA SER A 325 16.11 2.44 -11.85
C SER A 325 15.02 1.49 -11.35
N ASP A 326 15.43 0.53 -10.52
CA ASP A 326 14.59 -0.54 -9.99
C ASP A 326 14.05 -0.22 -8.58
N SER A 327 14.35 0.98 -8.06
CA SER A 327 13.75 1.49 -6.82
C SER A 327 12.25 1.74 -6.97
N ILE A 328 11.52 1.78 -5.84
CA ILE A 328 10.06 1.96 -5.82
C ILE A 328 9.63 3.25 -6.55
N LEU A 329 10.40 4.34 -6.42
CA LEU A 329 10.12 5.59 -7.12
C LEU A 329 10.72 5.63 -8.54
N GLY A 330 11.46 4.60 -8.93
CA GLY A 330 12.01 4.44 -10.27
C GLY A 330 10.92 4.24 -11.32
N THR A 331 11.12 4.82 -12.51
CA THR A 331 10.15 4.73 -13.61
C THR A 331 9.90 3.30 -14.06
N THR A 332 10.90 2.43 -13.97
CA THR A 332 10.77 1.00 -14.31
C THR A 332 9.78 0.33 -13.36
N PHE A 333 9.94 0.53 -12.05
CA PHE A 333 9.02 -0.03 -11.05
C PHE A 333 7.60 0.51 -11.21
N VAL A 334 7.44 1.83 -11.34
CA VAL A 334 6.13 2.47 -11.51
C VAL A 334 5.42 1.96 -12.77
N SER A 335 6.11 1.87 -13.90
CA SER A 335 5.51 1.39 -15.16
C SER A 335 5.09 -0.08 -15.05
N PHE A 336 5.90 -0.91 -14.40
CA PHE A 336 5.59 -2.31 -14.17
C PHE A 336 4.40 -2.49 -13.20
N LEU A 337 4.33 -1.69 -12.15
CA LEU A 337 3.19 -1.66 -11.23
C LEU A 337 1.89 -1.24 -11.93
N VAL A 338 1.92 -0.21 -12.78
CA VAL A 338 0.75 0.20 -13.57
C VAL A 338 0.30 -0.92 -14.49
N LEU A 339 1.23 -1.62 -15.15
CA LEU A 339 0.92 -2.75 -16.02
C LEU A 339 0.27 -3.90 -15.25
N LEU A 340 0.81 -4.27 -14.08
CA LEU A 340 0.23 -5.36 -13.28
C LEU A 340 -1.12 -4.98 -12.66
N LEU A 341 -1.29 -3.74 -12.19
CA LEU A 341 -2.59 -3.24 -11.74
C LEU A 341 -3.61 -3.17 -12.87
N PHE A 342 -3.17 -2.88 -14.10
CA PHE A 342 -4.03 -2.89 -15.28
C PHE A 342 -4.48 -4.32 -15.62
N ILE A 343 -3.55 -5.29 -15.66
CA ILE A 343 -3.88 -6.71 -15.86
C ILE A 343 -4.83 -7.20 -14.77
N TRP A 344 -4.54 -6.89 -13.51
CA TRP A 344 -5.41 -7.19 -12.37
C TRP A 344 -6.82 -6.60 -12.57
N GLY A 345 -6.91 -5.33 -12.96
CA GLY A 345 -8.18 -4.68 -13.28
C GLY A 345 -8.95 -5.39 -14.40
N MET A 346 -8.27 -5.83 -15.46
CA MET A 346 -8.88 -6.59 -16.56
C MET A 346 -9.42 -7.94 -16.10
N LEU A 347 -8.66 -8.68 -15.28
CA LEU A 347 -9.12 -9.95 -14.69
C LEU A 347 -10.38 -9.74 -13.85
N MET A 348 -10.40 -8.70 -13.01
CA MET A 348 -11.56 -8.39 -12.18
C MET A 348 -12.78 -7.93 -13.00
N ILE A 349 -12.59 -7.32 -14.18
CA ILE A 349 -13.69 -7.01 -15.08
C ILE A 349 -14.34 -8.27 -15.65
N VAL A 350 -13.56 -9.32 -15.96
CA VAL A 350 -14.12 -10.60 -16.44
C VAL A 350 -15.07 -11.16 -15.39
N GLU A 351 -14.66 -11.18 -14.12
CA GLU A 351 -15.50 -11.64 -13.01
C GLU A 351 -16.74 -10.79 -12.77
N LEU A 352 -16.59 -9.45 -12.81
CA LEU A 352 -17.72 -8.54 -12.67
C LEU A 352 -18.71 -8.66 -13.83
N ARG A 353 -18.22 -8.87 -15.06
CA ARG A 353 -19.05 -9.10 -16.24
C ARG A 353 -19.82 -10.41 -16.13
N SER A 354 -19.16 -11.49 -15.70
CA SER A 354 -19.82 -12.78 -15.45
C SER A 354 -20.93 -12.63 -14.41
N THR A 355 -20.62 -11.99 -13.28
CA THR A 355 -21.60 -11.70 -12.21
C THR A 355 -22.77 -10.84 -12.69
N PHE A 356 -22.48 -9.80 -13.49
CA PHE A 356 -23.51 -8.93 -14.06
C PHE A 356 -24.39 -9.66 -15.09
N ASN A 357 -23.80 -10.52 -15.93
CA ASN A 357 -24.55 -11.33 -16.89
C ASN A 357 -25.46 -12.32 -16.17
N PHE A 358 -24.98 -12.98 -15.12
CA PHE A 358 -25.81 -13.83 -14.26
C PHE A 358 -26.99 -13.05 -13.67
N LEU A 359 -26.73 -11.91 -13.03
CA LEU A 359 -27.78 -11.06 -12.46
C LEU A 359 -28.78 -10.59 -13.53
N TYR A 360 -28.29 -10.23 -14.71
CA TYR A 360 -29.11 -9.80 -15.83
C TYR A 360 -30.04 -10.93 -16.31
N VAL A 361 -29.50 -12.12 -16.58
CA VAL A 361 -30.29 -13.27 -17.03
C VAL A 361 -31.38 -13.60 -16.00
N VAL A 362 -31.03 -13.76 -14.72
CA VAL A 362 -31.99 -14.08 -13.66
C VAL A 362 -33.10 -13.02 -13.54
N TRP A 363 -32.75 -11.75 -13.69
CA TRP A 363 -33.70 -10.65 -13.59
C TRP A 363 -34.68 -10.60 -14.77
N TYR A 364 -34.17 -10.72 -16.00
CA TYR A 364 -34.94 -10.54 -17.23
C TYR A 364 -35.65 -11.80 -17.75
N THR A 365 -35.25 -13.01 -17.34
CA THR A 365 -36.04 -14.22 -17.62
C THR A 365 -37.47 -14.03 -17.09
N PRO A 366 -38.55 -14.47 -17.76
CA PRO A 366 -39.91 -14.29 -17.26
C PRO A 366 -40.17 -14.92 -15.89
N SER A 367 -41.06 -14.33 -15.09
CA SER A 367 -41.49 -14.88 -13.80
C SER A 367 -42.73 -15.75 -13.95
N THR A 368 -42.79 -16.91 -13.28
CA THR A 368 -44.02 -17.72 -13.16
C THR A 368 -44.46 -17.94 -11.70
N GLN A 369 -45.71 -18.37 -11.50
CA GLN A 369 -46.22 -18.78 -10.20
C GLN A 369 -45.59 -20.09 -9.73
N ASN A 370 -45.50 -20.29 -8.42
CA ASN A 370 -44.82 -21.46 -7.84
C ASN A 370 -45.44 -22.81 -8.22
N SER A 371 -46.69 -22.85 -8.68
CA SER A 371 -47.42 -24.08 -9.02
C SER A 371 -47.49 -24.36 -10.52
N ASP A 372 -46.89 -23.51 -11.36
CA ASP A 372 -47.04 -23.62 -12.81
C ASP A 372 -46.12 -24.72 -13.37
N PRO A 373 -46.64 -25.80 -13.97
CA PRO A 373 -45.82 -26.85 -14.56
C PRO A 373 -45.09 -26.39 -15.83
N THR A 374 -45.45 -25.25 -16.44
CA THR A 374 -44.80 -24.75 -17.66
C THR A 374 -43.46 -24.05 -17.39
N PHE A 375 -42.95 -24.09 -16.16
CA PHE A 375 -41.64 -23.50 -15.82
C PHE A 375 -40.48 -24.15 -16.58
N ALA A 376 -40.61 -25.45 -16.92
CA ALA A 376 -39.64 -26.18 -17.74
C ALA A 376 -40.33 -27.16 -18.70
N SER A 377 -39.91 -27.18 -19.96
CA SER A 377 -40.23 -28.24 -20.94
C SER A 377 -39.14 -29.31 -20.93
N PHE A 378 -39.53 -30.58 -21.08
CA PHE A 378 -38.60 -31.71 -21.15
C PHE A 378 -38.94 -32.58 -22.35
N ASP A 379 -38.34 -32.24 -23.49
CA ASP A 379 -38.42 -33.07 -24.70
C ASP A 379 -37.21 -34.00 -24.77
N GLN A 380 -36.00 -33.42 -24.83
CA GLN A 380 -34.72 -34.15 -24.77
C GLN A 380 -33.73 -33.49 -23.83
N LYS A 381 -33.67 -32.16 -23.85
CA LYS A 381 -33.01 -31.31 -22.87
C LYS A 381 -34.06 -30.53 -22.06
N MET A 382 -33.69 -30.12 -20.86
CA MET A 382 -34.51 -29.31 -19.98
C MET A 382 -34.36 -27.84 -20.39
N GLU A 383 -35.40 -27.32 -21.03
CA GLU A 383 -35.51 -25.89 -21.38
C GLU A 383 -36.24 -25.16 -20.26
N VAL A 384 -35.62 -24.13 -19.69
CA VAL A 384 -36.25 -23.30 -18.65
C VAL A 384 -36.87 -22.06 -19.27
N ASN A 385 -38.19 -22.05 -19.38
CA ASN A 385 -38.95 -20.95 -19.98
C ASN A 385 -39.18 -19.80 -18.99
N SER A 386 -39.30 -20.10 -17.69
CA SER A 386 -39.60 -19.08 -16.67
C SER A 386 -39.13 -19.49 -15.28
N PHE A 387 -38.74 -18.51 -14.46
CA PHE A 387 -38.31 -18.74 -13.08
C PHE A 387 -39.41 -18.39 -12.07
N PRO A 388 -39.61 -19.20 -11.02
CA PRO A 388 -40.43 -18.82 -9.88
C PRO A 388 -39.86 -17.59 -9.17
N ILE A 389 -40.74 -16.66 -8.74
CA ILE A 389 -40.32 -15.39 -8.10
C ILE A 389 -39.44 -15.64 -6.86
N SER A 390 -39.78 -16.63 -6.03
CA SER A 390 -38.98 -16.95 -4.84
C SER A 390 -37.56 -17.40 -5.18
N HIS A 391 -37.40 -18.13 -6.29
CA HIS A 391 -36.10 -18.60 -6.76
C HIS A 391 -35.27 -17.45 -7.32
N LYS A 392 -35.88 -16.52 -8.06
CA LYS A 392 -35.20 -15.31 -8.52
C LYS A 392 -34.69 -14.45 -7.36
N ILE A 393 -35.54 -14.21 -6.36
CA ILE A 393 -35.15 -13.44 -5.18
C ILE A 393 -33.98 -14.13 -4.47
N PHE A 394 -34.05 -15.45 -4.30
CA PHE A 394 -32.95 -16.22 -3.72
C PHE A 394 -31.66 -16.11 -4.54
N ALA A 395 -31.72 -16.32 -5.85
CA ALA A 395 -30.55 -16.23 -6.73
C ALA A 395 -29.93 -14.83 -6.73
N VAL A 396 -30.74 -13.77 -6.74
CA VAL A 396 -30.21 -12.40 -6.66
C VAL A 396 -29.61 -12.11 -5.29
N LEU A 397 -30.34 -12.38 -4.21
CA LEU A 397 -29.93 -12.00 -2.85
C LEU A 397 -28.84 -12.89 -2.25
N CYS A 398 -28.85 -14.19 -2.52
CA CYS A 398 -27.95 -15.16 -1.91
C CYS A 398 -26.77 -15.56 -2.81
N ILE A 399 -26.86 -15.34 -4.13
CA ILE A 399 -25.79 -15.68 -5.08
C ILE A 399 -25.20 -14.41 -5.69
N GLY A 400 -25.99 -13.69 -6.50
CA GLY A 400 -25.45 -12.61 -7.34
C GLY A 400 -24.92 -11.40 -6.57
N ILE A 401 -25.65 -10.92 -5.55
CA ILE A 401 -25.20 -9.79 -4.73
C ILE A 401 -23.95 -10.13 -3.91
N PRO A 402 -23.89 -11.22 -3.13
CA PRO A 402 -22.67 -11.59 -2.40
C PRO A 402 -21.47 -11.75 -3.33
N ARG A 403 -21.62 -12.42 -4.48
CA ARG A 403 -20.54 -12.55 -5.47
C ARG A 403 -20.04 -11.18 -5.96
N GLY A 404 -20.96 -10.28 -6.30
CA GLY A 404 -20.61 -8.91 -6.70
C GLY A 404 -19.87 -8.13 -5.61
N VAL A 405 -20.30 -8.26 -4.35
CA VAL A 405 -19.63 -7.64 -3.20
C VAL A 405 -18.21 -8.20 -3.02
N ILE A 406 -18.04 -9.52 -3.10
CA ILE A 406 -16.72 -10.15 -3.00
C ILE A 406 -15.81 -9.65 -4.13
N ALA A 407 -16.28 -9.65 -5.37
CA ALA A 407 -15.50 -9.18 -6.51
C ALA A 407 -15.02 -7.73 -6.30
N VAL A 408 -15.88 -6.83 -5.82
CA VAL A 408 -15.48 -5.44 -5.52
C VAL A 408 -14.46 -5.37 -4.38
N VAL A 409 -14.67 -6.13 -3.29
CA VAL A 409 -13.73 -6.17 -2.15
C VAL A 409 -12.37 -6.70 -2.59
N VAL A 410 -12.33 -7.80 -3.35
CA VAL A 410 -11.11 -8.41 -3.86
C VAL A 410 -10.38 -7.47 -4.82
N LEU A 411 -11.10 -6.76 -5.70
CA LEU A 411 -10.50 -5.74 -6.58
C LEU A 411 -9.75 -4.67 -5.76
N VAL A 412 -10.40 -4.09 -4.75
CA VAL A 412 -9.81 -3.02 -3.92
C VAL A 412 -8.67 -3.53 -3.06
N VAL A 413 -8.85 -4.67 -2.38
CA VAL A 413 -7.82 -5.28 -1.54
C VAL A 413 -6.62 -5.71 -2.37
N GLY A 414 -6.84 -6.33 -3.54
CA GLY A 414 -5.80 -6.73 -4.47
C GLY A 414 -5.02 -5.54 -5.01
N ALA A 415 -5.69 -4.47 -5.42
CA ALA A 415 -5.03 -3.24 -5.89
C ALA A 415 -4.19 -2.60 -4.78
N ARG A 416 -4.69 -2.58 -3.54
CA ARG A 416 -3.94 -2.10 -2.36
C ARG A 416 -2.73 -2.99 -2.08
N PHE A 417 -2.90 -4.30 -2.07
CA PHE A 417 -1.85 -5.28 -1.81
C PHE A 417 -0.71 -5.19 -2.84
N LEU A 418 -1.04 -5.11 -4.13
CA LEU A 418 -0.06 -4.91 -5.20
C LEU A 418 0.69 -3.59 -5.02
N SER A 419 -0.02 -2.50 -4.71
CA SER A 419 0.60 -1.20 -4.51
C SER A 419 1.50 -1.09 -3.26
N ALA A 420 1.31 -1.99 -2.28
CA ALA A 420 2.10 -2.04 -1.05
C ALA A 420 3.41 -2.83 -1.19
N THR A 421 3.63 -3.50 -2.32
CA THR A 421 4.82 -4.33 -2.54
C THR A 421 6.02 -3.45 -2.89
N ASN A 422 7.19 -3.74 -2.33
CA ASN A 422 8.42 -2.93 -2.46
C ASN A 422 9.49 -3.54 -3.38
N ASN A 423 9.22 -4.70 -3.99
CA ASN A 423 10.15 -5.43 -4.85
C ASN A 423 9.42 -5.97 -6.09
N LEU A 424 10.06 -5.89 -7.26
CA LEU A 424 9.53 -6.40 -8.53
C LEU A 424 9.21 -7.90 -8.49
N GLN A 425 10.09 -8.70 -7.88
CA GLN A 425 9.90 -10.16 -7.79
C GLN A 425 8.66 -10.49 -6.95
N ASP A 426 8.54 -9.84 -5.80
CA ASP A 426 7.40 -10.01 -4.92
C ASP A 426 6.11 -9.51 -5.58
N LEU A 427 6.19 -8.47 -6.41
CA LEU A 427 5.02 -7.95 -7.12
C LEU A 427 4.44 -8.97 -8.12
N VAL A 428 5.30 -9.72 -8.82
CA VAL A 428 4.87 -10.82 -9.70
C VAL A 428 4.27 -11.96 -8.88
N LEU A 429 4.94 -12.39 -7.82
CA LEU A 429 4.46 -13.47 -6.93
C LEU A 429 3.13 -13.10 -6.25
N ASN A 430 2.97 -11.85 -5.86
CA ASN A 430 1.74 -11.34 -5.27
C ASN A 430 0.61 -11.27 -6.30
N THR A 431 0.91 -10.92 -7.55
CA THR A 431 -0.09 -10.94 -8.63
C THR A 431 -0.56 -12.37 -8.92
N THR A 432 0.35 -13.35 -9.02
CA THR A 432 -0.04 -14.74 -9.25
C THR A 432 -0.84 -15.31 -8.07
N ALA A 433 -0.46 -14.98 -6.83
CA ALA A 433 -1.23 -15.34 -5.63
C ALA A 433 -2.67 -14.80 -5.67
N LEU A 434 -2.86 -13.56 -6.15
CA LEU A 434 -4.19 -12.98 -6.33
C LEU A 434 -5.00 -13.66 -7.45
N CYS A 435 -4.36 -14.12 -8.53
CA CYS A 435 -5.04 -14.92 -9.55
C CYS A 435 -5.59 -16.23 -8.96
N PHE A 436 -4.79 -16.94 -8.15
CA PHE A 436 -5.27 -18.14 -7.46
C PHE A 436 -6.47 -17.84 -6.56
N LEU A 437 -6.50 -16.67 -5.90
CA LEU A 437 -7.63 -16.28 -5.05
C LEU A 437 -8.95 -16.20 -5.85
N ILE A 438 -8.90 -15.69 -7.07
CA ILE A 438 -10.08 -15.64 -7.96
C ILE A 438 -10.54 -17.06 -8.31
N GLU A 439 -9.62 -18.00 -8.56
CA GLU A 439 -9.94 -19.37 -8.97
C GLU A 439 -10.35 -20.30 -7.81
N VAL A 440 -10.13 -19.89 -6.55
CA VAL A 440 -10.36 -20.75 -5.37
C VAL A 440 -11.81 -21.19 -5.25
N ASP A 441 -12.80 -20.37 -5.63
CA ASP A 441 -14.20 -20.78 -5.55
C ASP A 441 -14.52 -21.91 -6.53
N ASN A 442 -14.02 -21.81 -7.77
CA ASN A 442 -14.13 -22.86 -8.78
C ASN A 442 -13.50 -24.18 -8.31
N ILE A 443 -12.33 -24.12 -7.68
CA ILE A 443 -11.63 -25.30 -7.15
C ILE A 443 -12.42 -25.95 -6.00
N ILE A 444 -12.92 -25.12 -5.07
CA ILE A 444 -13.75 -25.59 -3.96
C ILE A 444 -15.01 -26.25 -4.50
N HIS A 445 -15.65 -25.63 -5.46
CA HIS A 445 -16.85 -26.16 -6.08
C HIS A 445 -16.61 -27.50 -6.77
N ALA A 446 -15.61 -27.61 -7.64
CA ALA A 446 -15.24 -28.86 -8.31
C ALA A 446 -14.93 -29.98 -7.30
N SER A 447 -14.41 -29.63 -6.12
CA SER A 447 -14.12 -30.57 -5.04
C SER A 447 -15.38 -31.05 -4.30
N PHE A 448 -16.38 -30.18 -4.13
CA PHE A 448 -17.60 -30.48 -3.36
C PHE A 448 -18.74 -31.05 -4.22
N LEU A 449 -18.93 -30.53 -5.43
CA LEU A 449 -19.87 -31.04 -6.41
C LEU A 449 -19.10 -31.97 -7.35
N GLY A 450 -18.90 -33.23 -6.93
CA GLY A 450 -18.12 -34.17 -7.73
C GLY A 450 -18.63 -34.27 -9.18
N GLU A 451 -17.73 -34.55 -10.12
CA GLU A 451 -17.97 -34.51 -11.59
C GLU A 451 -19.28 -35.16 -12.07
N SER A 452 -19.80 -36.15 -11.34
CA SER A 452 -21.06 -36.80 -11.65
C SER A 452 -22.29 -35.90 -11.51
N PHE A 453 -22.23 -34.87 -10.66
CA PHE A 453 -23.31 -33.88 -10.54
C PHE A 453 -23.28 -32.91 -11.70
N GLU A 454 -22.12 -32.29 -11.95
CA GLU A 454 -21.86 -31.40 -13.08
C GLU A 454 -22.26 -32.06 -14.41
N LYS A 455 -21.73 -33.25 -14.72
CA LYS A 455 -22.11 -34.01 -15.94
C LYS A 455 -23.61 -34.28 -16.03
N ARG A 456 -24.33 -34.45 -14.91
CA ARG A 456 -25.78 -34.68 -14.94
C ARG A 456 -26.58 -33.41 -15.15
N VAL A 457 -26.11 -32.27 -14.66
CA VAL A 457 -26.76 -30.97 -14.80
C VAL A 457 -26.43 -30.38 -16.17
N THR A 458 -25.16 -30.26 -16.50
CA THR A 458 -24.66 -29.65 -17.75
C THR A 458 -25.17 -30.38 -18.99
N HIS A 459 -25.13 -31.71 -19.04
CA HIS A 459 -25.62 -32.42 -20.24
C HIS A 459 -27.14 -32.42 -20.41
N ARG A 460 -27.90 -32.08 -19.37
CA ARG A 460 -29.37 -32.15 -19.40
C ARG A 460 -30.05 -30.78 -19.49
N CYS A 461 -29.36 -29.70 -19.20
CA CYS A 461 -29.90 -28.35 -19.24
C CYS A 461 -29.54 -27.67 -20.56
N GLU A 462 -30.49 -26.92 -21.13
CA GLU A 462 -30.22 -26.05 -22.27
C GLU A 462 -29.81 -24.65 -21.82
N VAL A 463 -29.01 -23.97 -22.66
CA VAL A 463 -28.55 -22.60 -22.46
C VAL A 463 -29.74 -21.67 -22.28
N ILE A 464 -29.75 -20.88 -21.19
CA ILE A 464 -30.77 -19.85 -21.01
C ILE A 464 -30.34 -18.63 -21.83
N THR A 465 -31.10 -18.32 -22.86
CA THR A 465 -30.90 -17.14 -23.70
C THR A 465 -31.92 -16.06 -23.34
N VAL A 466 -31.43 -14.84 -23.11
CA VAL A 466 -32.29 -13.66 -22.95
C VAL A 466 -31.91 -12.65 -24.02
N SER A 467 -32.91 -12.15 -24.74
CA SER A 467 -32.69 -11.11 -25.76
C SER A 467 -32.25 -9.81 -25.08
N ALA A 468 -31.01 -9.43 -25.30
CA ALA A 468 -30.48 -8.15 -24.81
C ALA A 468 -30.72 -7.08 -25.87
N SER A 469 -31.54 -6.07 -25.54
CA SER A 469 -31.78 -4.92 -26.42
C SER A 469 -30.60 -3.94 -26.52
N ALA A 470 -29.56 -4.12 -25.71
CA ALA A 470 -28.44 -3.19 -25.61
C ALA A 470 -27.35 -3.53 -26.64
N GLN A 471 -27.36 -2.81 -27.77
CA GLN A 471 -26.34 -2.87 -28.81
C GLN A 471 -25.30 -1.77 -28.57
N GLY A 472 -24.02 -2.15 -28.49
CA GLY A 472 -22.93 -1.19 -28.50
C GLY A 472 -21.60 -1.86 -28.75
N THR A 473 -21.14 -1.85 -30.00
CA THR A 473 -19.77 -2.24 -30.40
C THR A 473 -18.68 -1.46 -29.64
N TRP A 474 -19.03 -0.32 -29.06
CA TRP A 474 -18.15 0.54 -28.27
C TRP A 474 -17.94 0.09 -26.82
N GLN A 475 -18.78 -0.80 -26.30
CA GLN A 475 -18.74 -1.21 -24.89
C GLN A 475 -17.38 -1.77 -24.42
N PRO A 476 -16.69 -2.69 -25.14
CA PRO A 476 -15.39 -3.20 -24.68
C PRO A 476 -14.30 -2.11 -24.65
N TYR A 477 -14.31 -1.18 -25.61
CA TYR A 477 -13.37 -0.06 -25.63
C TYR A 477 -13.60 0.91 -24.46
N VAL A 478 -14.86 1.14 -24.10
CA VAL A 478 -15.21 1.95 -22.92
C VAL A 478 -14.70 1.28 -21.65
N PHE A 479 -14.91 -0.03 -21.47
CA PHE A 479 -14.39 -0.75 -20.30
C PHE A 479 -12.86 -0.70 -20.22
N PHE A 480 -12.17 -0.94 -21.33
CA PHE A 480 -10.71 -0.83 -21.40
C PHE A 480 -10.23 0.56 -20.97
N ALA A 481 -10.84 1.62 -21.51
CA ALA A 481 -10.49 3.00 -21.17
C ALA A 481 -10.77 3.31 -19.68
N VAL A 482 -11.88 2.81 -19.13
CA VAL A 482 -12.21 2.96 -17.71
C VAL A 482 -11.18 2.26 -16.82
N VAL A 483 -10.79 1.01 -17.12
CA VAL A 483 -9.74 0.31 -16.36
C VAL A 483 -8.44 1.09 -16.42
N LEU A 484 -8.01 1.49 -17.60
CA LEU A 484 -6.76 2.24 -17.77
C LEU A 484 -6.75 3.55 -16.96
N LEU A 485 -7.83 4.32 -17.03
CA LEU A 485 -7.95 5.59 -16.28
C LEU A 485 -8.03 5.37 -14.77
N THR A 486 -8.79 4.36 -14.32
CA THR A 486 -8.91 4.05 -12.89
C THR A 486 -7.60 3.51 -12.31
N THR A 487 -6.88 2.66 -13.05
CA THR A 487 -5.53 2.20 -12.68
C THR A 487 -4.57 3.38 -12.58
N ALA A 488 -4.53 4.25 -13.59
CA ALA A 488 -3.67 5.43 -13.57
C ALA A 488 -4.00 6.39 -12.41
N ALA A 489 -5.29 6.61 -12.15
CA ALA A 489 -5.76 7.42 -11.03
C ALA A 489 -5.40 6.80 -9.68
N TRP A 490 -5.57 5.48 -9.53
CA TRP A 490 -5.20 4.74 -8.32
C TRP A 490 -3.70 4.82 -8.05
N THR A 491 -2.87 4.53 -9.05
CA THR A 491 -1.40 4.67 -8.92
C THR A 491 -1.02 6.11 -8.59
N GLY A 492 -1.60 7.10 -9.28
CA GLY A 492 -1.38 8.50 -8.96
C GLY A 492 -1.74 8.84 -7.52
N TRP A 493 -2.88 8.35 -7.02
CA TRP A 493 -3.30 8.54 -5.64
C TRP A 493 -2.31 7.89 -4.65
N VAL A 494 -1.89 6.65 -4.87
CA VAL A 494 -0.93 5.96 -3.98
C VAL A 494 0.43 6.69 -3.91
N TYR A 495 0.90 7.27 -5.01
CA TYR A 495 2.19 7.96 -5.03
C TYR A 495 2.12 9.39 -4.48
N PHE A 496 1.10 10.15 -4.88
CA PHE A 496 1.03 11.60 -4.63
C PHE A 496 0.17 11.99 -3.44
N ASN A 497 -0.50 11.06 -2.76
CA ASN A 497 -1.18 11.37 -1.50
C ASN A 497 -0.17 11.89 -0.45
N GLU A 498 -0.65 12.60 0.58
CA GLU A 498 0.22 13.27 1.57
C GLU A 498 1.16 12.30 2.31
N MET A 499 0.73 11.06 2.48
CA MET A 499 1.51 9.93 3.03
C MET A 499 1.81 8.87 1.97
N GLY A 500 1.78 9.25 0.69
CA GLY A 500 2.05 8.36 -0.44
C GLY A 500 3.52 7.96 -0.52
N LEU A 501 3.80 7.02 -1.42
CA LEU A 501 5.15 6.46 -1.61
C LEU A 501 6.22 7.52 -1.87
N GLN A 502 5.89 8.58 -2.61
CA GLN A 502 6.81 9.68 -2.88
C GLN A 502 7.23 10.39 -1.59
N SER A 503 6.25 10.70 -0.73
CA SER A 503 6.48 11.39 0.54
C SER A 503 7.27 10.52 1.52
N ILE A 504 7.04 9.21 1.52
CA ILE A 504 7.84 8.26 2.30
C ILE A 504 9.28 8.24 1.80
N GLY A 505 9.50 8.17 0.48
CA GLY A 505 10.86 8.19 -0.09
C GLY A 505 11.61 9.50 0.16
N ASP A 506 10.93 10.64 0.05
CA ASP A 506 11.49 11.97 0.38
C ASP A 506 11.83 12.07 1.88
N GLY A 507 10.95 11.58 2.76
CA GLY A 507 11.16 11.55 4.20
C GLY A 507 12.30 10.62 4.62
N LEU A 508 12.40 9.43 4.03
CA LEU A 508 13.49 8.48 4.27
C LEU A 508 14.85 9.03 3.80
N GLU A 509 14.89 9.72 2.66
CA GLU A 509 16.12 10.39 2.21
C GLU A 509 16.58 11.46 3.21
N CYS A 510 15.64 12.26 3.73
CA CYS A 510 15.95 13.25 4.74
C CYS A 510 16.39 12.63 6.07
N LEU A 511 15.67 11.63 6.57
CA LEU A 511 15.97 10.96 7.84
C LEU A 511 17.31 10.21 7.77
N CYS A 512 17.45 9.33 6.78
CA CYS A 512 18.51 8.34 6.74
C CYS A 512 19.78 8.84 6.08
N GLN A 513 19.71 9.79 5.14
CA GLN A 513 20.91 10.33 4.47
C GLN A 513 21.21 11.78 4.82
N PHE A 514 20.34 12.42 5.60
CA PHE A 514 20.39 13.85 5.86
C PHE A 514 20.51 14.64 4.53
N ASP A 515 19.79 14.18 3.49
CA ASP A 515 19.84 14.70 2.12
C ASP A 515 18.44 14.91 1.54
N GLY A 516 18.38 15.38 0.30
CA GLY A 516 17.15 15.62 -0.45
C GLY A 516 16.91 17.10 -0.69
N GLN A 517 15.97 17.42 -1.56
CA GLN A 517 15.53 18.81 -1.80
C GLN A 517 14.58 19.30 -0.70
N TYR A 518 13.79 18.37 -0.16
CA TYR A 518 12.79 18.63 0.87
C TYR A 518 13.31 18.41 2.29
N CYS A 519 14.62 18.24 2.51
CA CYS A 519 15.13 17.99 3.85
C CYS A 519 15.44 19.29 4.58
N PHE A 520 14.66 19.58 5.63
CA PHE A 520 14.79 20.82 6.38
C PHE A 520 16.13 20.92 7.11
N GLY A 521 16.58 19.83 7.73
CA GLY A 521 17.88 19.81 8.43
C GLY A 521 19.06 20.15 7.51
N LYS A 522 19.01 19.74 6.25
CA LYS A 522 20.01 20.12 5.24
C LYS A 522 19.98 21.63 4.96
N LYS A 523 18.79 22.25 4.92
CA LYS A 523 18.65 23.71 4.75
C LYS A 523 19.22 24.47 5.95
N LEU A 524 19.09 23.96 7.18
CA LEU A 524 19.68 24.58 8.38
C LEU A 524 21.22 24.62 8.36
N VAL A 525 21.84 23.63 7.71
CA VAL A 525 23.32 23.50 7.61
C VAL A 525 23.91 24.27 6.42
N ASN A 526 23.06 24.74 5.51
CA ASN A 526 23.47 25.53 4.34
C ASN A 526 23.35 27.01 4.63
#